data_AF-A0A559GJD4-F1
#
_entry.id   AF-A0A559GJD4-F1
#
_cell.length_a   1.000
_cell.length_b   1.000
_cell.length_c   1.000
_cell.angle_alpha   90.00
_cell.angle_beta   90.00
_cell.angle_gamma   90.00
#
_symmetry.space_group_name_H-M   'P 1'
#
loop_
_entity.id
_entity.type
_entity.pdbx_description
1 polymer ?
#
loop_
_entity_poly.entity_id
_entity_poly.type
_entity_poly.pdbx_seq_one_letter_code
_entity_poly.pdbx_strand_id
1 'polypeptide(L)'
;YKITTTINKNIHAAMQNAVATYGYLLDDSTGQPEVGNVLMDNQTGAILGFVGGRNYQKNQNNHAIDTKRSPASTTKPILAYSIAIDQGLMGSASILSNYPTNFSNGNPIMYVNSPGTGMMTLGEALNYSWNIPAYWTYRTLREKGVDVKGYMEKMGYEIPEYGIESLPMGGGIDVTVAQHT
;
A
#
# COMPACT_ATOMS: atom_id res chain seq x y z
N TYR A 1 28.15 10.54 -23.56
CA TYR A 1 28.04 9.66 -22.38
C TYR A 1 27.34 8.36 -22.76
N LYS A 2 27.56 7.27 -22.01
CA LYS A 2 26.81 6.01 -22.12
C LYS A 2 26.01 5.84 -20.82
N ILE A 3 24.68 5.74 -20.93
CA ILE A 3 23.78 5.46 -19.81
C ILE A 3 23.34 4.01 -19.92
N THR A 4 23.62 3.20 -18.90
CA THR A 4 23.17 1.81 -18.80
C THR A 4 22.08 1.72 -17.76
N THR A 5 20.91 1.20 -18.14
CA THR A 5 19.74 1.07 -17.26
C THR A 5 19.62 -0.36 -16.72
N THR A 6 18.74 -0.55 -15.75
CA THR A 6 18.37 -1.88 -15.21
C THR A 6 17.28 -2.58 -16.02
N ILE A 7 16.70 -1.90 -17.00
CA ILE A 7 15.54 -2.40 -17.75
C ILE A 7 15.94 -3.63 -18.57
N ASN A 8 15.26 -4.73 -18.30
CA ASN A 8 15.33 -5.90 -19.15
C ASN A 8 14.42 -5.70 -20.36
N LYS A 9 15.03 -5.55 -21.54
CA LYS A 9 14.33 -5.24 -22.80
C LYS A 9 13.16 -6.18 -23.08
N ASN A 10 13.34 -7.49 -22.90
CA ASN A 10 12.34 -8.49 -23.26
C ASN A 10 11.15 -8.45 -22.29
N ILE A 11 11.43 -8.33 -20.99
CA ILE A 11 10.41 -8.19 -19.95
C ILE A 11 9.62 -6.90 -20.15
N HIS A 12 10.30 -5.77 -20.31
CA HIS A 12 9.64 -4.49 -20.46
C HIS A 12 8.77 -4.42 -21.72
N ALA A 13 9.23 -4.98 -22.85
CA ALA A 13 8.43 -5.10 -24.07
C ALA A 13 7.19 -5.98 -23.86
N ALA A 14 7.31 -7.10 -23.14
CA ALA A 14 6.17 -7.94 -22.79
C ALA A 14 5.15 -7.19 -21.91
N MET A 15 5.60 -6.37 -20.97
CA MET A 15 4.72 -5.51 -20.16
C MET A 15 3.97 -4.48 -21.02
N GLN A 16 4.64 -3.88 -22.02
CA GLN A 16 3.99 -2.93 -22.94
C GLN A 16 2.93 -3.64 -23.79
N ASN A 17 3.24 -4.84 -24.29
CA ASN A 17 2.26 -5.64 -25.03
C ASN A 17 1.08 -6.03 -24.14
N ALA A 18 1.32 -6.41 -22.88
CA ALA A 18 0.26 -6.79 -21.96
C ALA A 18 -0.72 -5.63 -21.70
N VAL A 19 -0.24 -4.41 -21.43
CA VAL A 19 -1.14 -3.26 -21.23
C VAL A 19 -1.85 -2.86 -22.53
N ALA A 20 -1.19 -2.98 -23.69
CA ALA A 20 -1.82 -2.69 -24.97
C ALA A 20 -2.92 -3.71 -25.33
N THR A 21 -2.69 -5.00 -25.05
CA THR A 21 -3.62 -6.09 -25.37
C THR A 21 -4.74 -6.21 -24.33
N TYR A 22 -4.42 -6.08 -23.04
CA TYR A 22 -5.34 -6.40 -21.94
C TYR A 22 -5.77 -5.20 -21.11
N GLY A 23 -5.22 -3.99 -21.36
CA GLY A 23 -5.58 -2.81 -20.58
C GLY A 23 -7.06 -2.46 -20.61
N TYR A 24 -7.81 -2.89 -21.63
CA TYR A 24 -9.27 -2.72 -21.71
C TYR A 24 -10.03 -3.51 -20.61
N LEU A 25 -9.42 -4.54 -20.01
CA LEU A 25 -10.03 -5.28 -18.90
C LEU A 25 -10.16 -4.45 -17.63
N LEU A 26 -9.44 -3.32 -17.56
CA LEU A 26 -9.56 -2.36 -16.46
C LEU A 26 -10.74 -1.38 -16.66
N ASP A 27 -11.32 -1.33 -17.86
CA ASP A 27 -12.46 -0.46 -18.13
C ASP A 27 -13.67 -0.97 -17.34
N ASP A 28 -14.32 -0.06 -16.63
CA ASP A 28 -15.48 -0.36 -15.78
C ASP A 28 -16.60 0.65 -16.02
N SER A 29 -17.65 0.62 -15.19
CA SER A 29 -18.79 1.54 -15.31
C SER A 29 -18.43 3.01 -15.11
N THR A 30 -17.20 3.31 -14.67
CA THR A 30 -16.68 4.67 -14.45
C THR A 30 -15.83 5.18 -15.62
N GLY A 31 -15.57 4.36 -16.64
CA GLY A 31 -14.91 4.76 -17.88
C GLY A 31 -13.63 3.98 -18.15
N GLN A 32 -12.53 4.69 -18.39
CA GLN A 32 -11.22 4.10 -18.72
C GLN A 32 -10.18 4.46 -17.65
N PRO A 33 -10.08 3.71 -16.54
CA PRO A 33 -9.08 3.91 -15.51
C PRO A 33 -7.65 3.82 -16.07
N GLU A 34 -6.76 4.68 -15.56
CA GLU A 34 -5.32 4.60 -15.82
C GLU A 34 -4.63 3.52 -14.98
N VAL A 35 -3.39 3.17 -15.33
CA VAL A 35 -2.65 2.07 -14.69
C VAL A 35 -1.15 2.35 -14.56
N GLY A 36 -0.58 2.01 -13.40
CA GLY A 36 0.84 2.02 -13.14
C GLY A 36 1.30 0.65 -12.63
N ASN A 37 2.42 0.13 -13.13
CA ASN A 37 3.02 -1.11 -12.63
C ASN A 37 4.54 -0.99 -12.61
N VAL A 38 5.19 -1.59 -11.62
CA VAL A 38 6.65 -1.73 -11.54
C VAL A 38 6.98 -3.18 -11.23
N LEU A 39 7.98 -3.73 -11.92
CA LEU A 39 8.56 -5.03 -11.62
C LEU A 39 9.99 -4.82 -11.11
N MET A 40 10.23 -5.22 -9.88
CA MET A 40 11.49 -5.05 -9.18
C MET A 40 12.14 -6.40 -8.88
N ASP A 41 13.47 -6.44 -8.96
CA ASP A 41 14.27 -7.54 -8.45
C ASP A 41 14.48 -7.38 -6.93
N ASN A 42 14.00 -8.35 -6.14
CA ASN A 42 14.01 -8.26 -4.68
C ASN A 42 15.40 -8.25 -4.05
N GLN A 43 16.42 -8.81 -4.72
CA GLN A 43 17.78 -8.87 -4.15
C GLN A 43 18.53 -7.57 -4.34
N THR A 44 18.22 -6.84 -5.42
CA THR A 44 19.02 -5.69 -5.87
C THR A 44 18.26 -4.37 -5.89
N GLY A 45 16.92 -4.39 -5.84
CA GLY A 45 16.07 -3.22 -6.08
C GLY A 45 16.03 -2.78 -7.55
N ALA A 46 16.61 -3.56 -8.47
CA ALA A 46 16.66 -3.21 -9.88
C ALA A 46 15.26 -3.26 -10.51
N ILE A 47 14.82 -2.15 -11.13
CA ILE A 47 13.57 -2.13 -11.90
C ILE A 47 13.83 -2.81 -13.25
N LEU A 48 13.21 -3.96 -13.47
CA LEU A 48 13.37 -4.77 -14.67
C LEU A 48 12.43 -4.31 -15.80
N GLY A 49 11.30 -3.71 -15.43
CA GLY A 49 10.32 -3.14 -16.35
C GLY A 49 9.19 -2.45 -15.59
N PHE A 50 8.46 -1.57 -16.28
CA PHE A 50 7.31 -0.88 -15.72
C PHE A 50 6.26 -0.59 -16.80
N VAL A 51 5.04 -0.25 -16.38
CA VAL A 51 3.97 0.30 -17.22
C VAL A 51 3.64 1.69 -16.67
N GLY A 52 3.87 2.73 -17.45
CA GLY A 52 3.61 4.12 -17.04
C GLY A 52 2.17 4.59 -17.24
N GLY A 53 1.36 3.87 -18.00
CA GLY A 53 -0.01 4.28 -18.34
C GLY A 53 -0.60 3.38 -19.41
N ARG A 54 -1.87 3.61 -19.74
CA ARG A 54 -2.59 2.83 -20.77
C ARG A 54 -2.00 3.02 -22.17
N ASN A 55 -1.77 4.28 -22.55
CA ASN A 55 -1.22 4.65 -23.85
C ASN A 55 -0.60 6.06 -23.80
N TYR A 56 0.73 6.12 -23.91
CA TYR A 56 1.49 7.37 -23.82
C TYR A 56 1.07 8.44 -24.82
N GLN A 57 0.59 8.06 -26.02
CA GLN A 57 0.17 9.01 -27.04
C GLN A 57 -1.16 9.70 -26.70
N LYS A 58 -1.95 9.13 -25.79
CA LYS A 58 -3.22 9.70 -25.32
C LYS A 58 -3.05 10.43 -23.99
N ASN A 59 -2.19 9.92 -23.11
CA ASN A 59 -1.92 10.49 -21.79
C ASN A 59 -0.45 10.22 -21.41
N GLN A 60 0.29 11.30 -21.15
CA GLN A 60 1.73 11.25 -20.89
C GLN A 60 2.08 11.17 -19.39
N ASN A 61 1.08 11.21 -18.49
CA ASN A 61 1.33 11.06 -17.06
C ASN A 61 1.94 9.67 -16.78
N ASN A 62 3.06 9.62 -16.05
CA ASN A 62 3.68 8.37 -15.67
C ASN A 62 3.20 7.89 -14.31
N HIS A 63 2.27 6.95 -14.34
CA HIS A 63 1.62 6.38 -13.16
C HIS A 63 2.52 5.42 -12.37
N ALA A 64 3.66 5.00 -12.93
CA ALA A 64 4.60 4.14 -12.22
C ALA A 64 5.52 4.92 -11.27
N ILE A 65 6.04 6.07 -11.72
CA ILE A 65 7.14 6.77 -11.04
C ILE A 65 6.81 8.19 -10.60
N ASP A 66 5.81 8.86 -11.20
CA ASP A 66 5.54 10.28 -10.92
C ASP A 66 4.28 10.49 -10.08
N THR A 67 3.17 9.84 -10.47
CA THR A 67 1.91 10.06 -9.77
C THR A 67 1.97 9.47 -8.37
N LYS A 68 1.64 10.27 -7.36
CA LYS A 68 1.48 9.81 -5.98
C LYS A 68 0.00 9.63 -5.64
N ARG A 69 -0.32 8.54 -4.96
CA ARG A 69 -1.67 8.23 -4.43
C ARG A 69 -1.55 7.49 -3.10
N SER A 70 -2.61 7.53 -2.32
CA SER A 70 -2.71 6.71 -1.11
C SER A 70 -2.54 5.23 -1.45
N PRO A 71 -1.64 4.50 -0.77
CA PRO A 71 -1.53 3.05 -0.90
C PRO A 71 -2.71 2.32 -0.27
N ALA A 72 -3.60 3.02 0.44
CA ALA A 72 -4.73 2.42 1.14
C ALA A 72 -4.29 1.25 2.06
N SER A 73 -4.99 0.12 2.02
CA SER A 73 -4.76 -0.99 2.95
C SER A 73 -3.48 -1.80 2.71
N THR A 74 -2.77 -1.62 1.61
CA THR A 74 -1.43 -2.24 1.44
C THR A 74 -0.40 -1.62 2.41
N THR A 75 -0.76 -0.54 3.10
CA THR A 75 -0.01 0.03 4.23
C THR A 75 -0.01 -0.88 5.46
N LYS A 76 -1.07 -1.66 5.69
CA LYS A 76 -1.27 -2.41 6.95
C LYS A 76 -0.13 -3.39 7.25
N PRO A 77 0.34 -4.21 6.29
CA PRO A 77 1.46 -5.11 6.53
C PRO A 77 2.74 -4.37 6.91
N ILE A 78 3.08 -3.25 6.25
CA ILE A 78 4.38 -2.59 6.40
C ILE A 78 4.47 -1.60 7.57
N LEU A 79 3.36 -0.95 7.95
CA LEU A 79 3.36 0.11 8.97
C LEU A 79 2.73 -0.34 10.30
N ALA A 80 1.81 -1.30 10.28
CA ALA A 80 1.12 -1.78 11.48
C ALA A 80 1.59 -3.17 11.89
N TYR A 81 1.22 -4.19 11.11
CA TYR A 81 1.34 -5.58 11.58
C TYR A 81 2.79 -6.06 11.64
N SER A 82 3.61 -5.80 10.62
CA SER A 82 5.03 -6.21 10.64
C SER A 82 5.80 -5.54 11.77
N ILE A 83 5.59 -4.23 11.99
CA ILE A 83 6.26 -3.50 13.07
C ILE A 83 5.81 -4.04 14.44
N ALA A 84 4.52 -4.32 14.64
CA ALA A 84 4.05 -4.93 15.87
C ALA A 84 4.63 -6.34 16.10
N ILE A 85 4.80 -7.13 15.04
CA ILE A 85 5.47 -8.43 15.10
C ILE A 85 6.96 -8.26 15.43
N ASP A 86 7.65 -7.35 14.77
CA ASP A 86 9.09 -7.11 14.96
C ASP A 86 9.41 -6.60 16.37
N GLN A 87 8.50 -5.83 16.96
CA GLN A 87 8.57 -5.39 18.36
C GLN A 87 8.15 -6.46 19.37
N GLY A 88 7.77 -7.67 18.93
CA GLY A 88 7.30 -8.75 19.80
C GLY A 88 5.94 -8.47 20.48
N LEU A 89 5.17 -7.50 19.97
CA LEU A 89 3.85 -7.12 20.49
C LEU A 89 2.72 -7.96 19.90
N MET A 90 3.00 -8.68 18.81
CA MET A 90 2.05 -9.49 18.06
C MET A 90 2.73 -10.74 17.49
N GLY A 91 2.00 -11.84 17.41
CA GLY A 91 2.41 -13.06 16.71
C GLY A 91 1.41 -13.44 15.62
N SER A 92 1.73 -14.46 14.83
CA SER A 92 0.91 -14.90 13.68
C SER A 92 -0.52 -15.31 14.06
N ALA A 93 -0.72 -15.86 15.26
CA ALA A 93 -2.02 -16.29 15.77
C ALA A 93 -2.64 -15.30 16.78
N SER A 94 -2.11 -14.08 16.90
CA SER A 94 -2.69 -13.06 17.77
C SER A 94 -4.13 -12.74 17.41
N ILE A 95 -4.92 -12.45 18.43
CA ILE A 95 -6.32 -12.05 18.30
C ILE A 95 -6.41 -10.53 18.33
N LEU A 96 -7.22 -9.98 17.44
CA LEU A 96 -7.44 -8.55 17.25
C LEU A 96 -8.93 -8.24 17.37
N SER A 97 -9.24 -7.09 17.95
CA SER A 97 -10.62 -6.60 17.99
C SER A 97 -11.01 -6.03 16.62
N ASN A 98 -12.16 -6.45 16.11
CA ASN A 98 -12.91 -5.79 15.05
C ASN A 98 -14.30 -5.35 15.55
N TYR A 99 -14.51 -5.24 16.86
CA TYR A 99 -15.77 -4.68 17.38
C TYR A 99 -15.93 -3.22 16.95
N PRO A 100 -17.16 -2.75 16.68
CA PRO A 100 -17.41 -1.38 16.30
C PRO A 100 -16.75 -0.36 17.23
N THR A 101 -16.06 0.59 16.61
CA THR A 101 -15.36 1.66 17.30
C THR A 101 -15.31 2.91 16.42
N ASN A 102 -14.95 4.03 17.03
CA ASN A 102 -14.95 5.33 16.37
C ASN A 102 -13.53 5.91 16.37
N PHE A 103 -13.24 6.73 15.37
CA PHE A 103 -12.11 7.65 15.41
C PHE A 103 -12.31 8.71 16.51
N SER A 104 -11.25 9.43 16.85
CA SER A 104 -11.29 10.52 17.84
C SER A 104 -12.31 11.62 17.53
N ASN A 105 -12.64 11.83 16.25
CA ASN A 105 -13.66 12.78 15.80
C ASN A 105 -15.11 12.25 15.95
N GLY A 106 -15.29 11.04 16.45
CA GLY A 106 -16.61 10.41 16.67
C GLY A 106 -17.15 9.62 15.47
N ASN A 107 -16.54 9.70 14.29
CA ASN A 107 -16.99 8.93 13.13
C ASN A 107 -16.66 7.44 13.28
N PRO A 108 -17.56 6.53 12.91
CA PRO A 108 -17.30 5.09 12.98
C PRO A 108 -16.18 4.69 12.01
N ILE A 109 -15.36 3.74 12.44
CA ILE A 109 -14.37 3.11 11.56
C ILE A 109 -15.08 2.05 10.72
N MET A 110 -15.31 2.35 9.45
CA MET A 110 -16.06 1.49 8.54
C MET A 110 -15.15 0.58 7.72
N TYR A 111 -15.64 -0.60 7.35
CA TYR A 111 -15.13 -1.44 6.26
C TYR A 111 -16.28 -1.68 5.27
N VAL A 112 -16.18 -1.08 4.09
CA VAL A 112 -17.30 -0.99 3.13
C VAL A 112 -18.54 -0.41 3.84
N ASN A 113 -19.55 -1.24 4.14
CA ASN A 113 -20.77 -0.85 4.84
C ASN A 113 -20.88 -1.44 6.25
N SER A 114 -19.85 -2.14 6.74
CA SER A 114 -19.84 -2.77 8.06
C SER A 114 -19.14 -1.87 9.09
N PRO A 115 -19.76 -1.63 10.26
CA PRO A 115 -19.11 -0.93 11.36
C PRO A 115 -18.18 -1.82 12.19
N GLY A 116 -18.08 -3.12 11.88
CA GLY A 116 -17.30 -4.10 12.65
C GLY A 116 -18.05 -5.39 12.90
N THR A 117 -17.34 -6.36 13.49
CA THR A 117 -17.84 -7.67 13.90
C THR A 117 -17.48 -7.96 15.36
N GLY A 118 -16.45 -8.76 15.60
CA GLY A 118 -15.97 -9.16 16.94
C GLY A 118 -14.48 -9.45 16.92
N MET A 119 -14.01 -10.34 17.80
CA MET A 119 -12.61 -10.78 17.78
C MET A 119 -12.31 -11.61 16.53
N MET A 120 -11.11 -11.46 15.98
CA MET A 120 -10.62 -12.24 14.84
C MET A 120 -9.12 -12.49 14.94
N THR A 121 -8.61 -13.46 14.18
CA THR A 121 -7.16 -13.70 14.07
C THR A 121 -6.48 -12.64 13.21
N LEU A 122 -5.17 -12.44 13.38
CA LEU A 122 -4.37 -11.63 12.45
C LEU A 122 -4.50 -12.11 11.00
N GLY A 123 -4.52 -13.44 10.78
CA GLY A 123 -4.71 -14.01 9.45
C GLY A 123 -6.04 -13.60 8.82
N GLU A 124 -7.13 -13.65 9.59
CA GLU A 124 -8.44 -13.19 9.11
C GLU A 124 -8.47 -11.67 8.87
N ALA A 125 -7.86 -10.88 9.77
CA ALA A 125 -7.76 -9.44 9.61
C ALA A 125 -7.02 -9.04 8.32
N LEU A 126 -5.96 -9.78 7.95
CA LEU A 126 -5.22 -9.62 6.70
C LEU A 126 -6.02 -10.09 5.49
N ASN A 127 -6.61 -11.29 5.54
CA ASN A 127 -7.35 -11.89 4.42
C ASN A 127 -8.53 -11.01 3.98
N TYR A 128 -9.23 -10.41 4.94
CA TYR A 128 -10.37 -9.52 4.67
C TYR A 128 -10.00 -8.04 4.66
N SER A 129 -8.76 -7.70 5.03
CA SER A 129 -8.31 -6.32 5.17
C SER A 129 -9.25 -5.49 6.05
N TRP A 130 -9.62 -6.00 7.22
CA TRP A 130 -10.42 -5.24 8.18
C TRP A 130 -9.66 -3.99 8.66
N ASN A 131 -10.38 -2.90 8.89
CA ASN A 131 -9.78 -1.60 9.25
C ASN A 131 -9.54 -1.44 10.75
N ILE A 132 -10.47 -1.89 11.59
CA ILE A 132 -10.41 -1.74 13.04
C ILE A 132 -9.19 -2.46 13.67
N PRO A 133 -8.83 -3.70 13.26
CA PRO A 133 -7.61 -4.35 13.73
C PRO A 133 -6.33 -3.56 13.44
N ALA A 134 -6.23 -2.96 12.25
CA ALA A 134 -5.09 -2.15 11.86
C ALA A 134 -5.01 -0.86 12.68
N TYR A 135 -6.16 -0.20 12.92
CA TYR A 135 -6.27 0.96 13.80
C TYR A 135 -5.76 0.66 15.22
N TRP A 136 -6.24 -0.41 15.85
CA TRP A 136 -5.80 -0.79 17.20
C TRP A 136 -4.32 -1.14 17.26
N THR A 137 -3.82 -1.83 16.24
CA THR A 137 -2.40 -2.16 16.13
C THR A 137 -1.55 -0.89 16.09
N TYR A 138 -1.89 0.05 15.22
CA TYR A 138 -1.13 1.30 15.13
C TYR A 138 -1.23 2.16 16.39
N ARG A 139 -2.42 2.22 17.01
CA ARG A 139 -2.59 2.88 18.30
C ARG A 139 -1.69 2.27 19.38
N THR A 140 -1.57 0.94 19.41
CA THR A 140 -0.69 0.22 20.35
C THR A 140 0.78 0.59 20.12
N LEU A 141 1.23 0.66 18.87
CA LEU A 141 2.60 1.11 18.53
C LEU A 141 2.88 2.53 19.05
N ARG A 142 1.90 3.44 18.91
CA ARG A 142 2.01 4.81 19.44
C ARG A 142 2.04 4.86 20.96
N GLU A 143 1.15 4.13 21.63
CA GLU A 143 1.10 4.07 23.10
C GLU A 143 2.39 3.46 23.69
N LYS A 144 3.05 2.56 22.96
CA LYS A 144 4.36 1.99 23.33
C LYS A 144 5.55 2.85 22.93
N GLY A 145 5.35 3.96 22.22
CA GLY A 145 6.43 4.84 21.76
C GLY A 145 7.35 4.17 20.74
N VAL A 146 6.85 3.24 19.93
CA VAL A 146 7.63 2.57 18.88
C VAL A 146 8.01 3.59 17.80
N ASP A 147 9.27 3.58 17.38
CA ASP A 147 9.78 4.43 16.29
C ASP A 147 9.34 3.92 14.91
N VAL A 148 8.04 4.03 14.62
CA VAL A 148 7.46 3.64 13.32
C VAL A 148 8.10 4.43 12.18
N LYS A 149 8.42 5.71 12.42
CA LYS A 149 9.07 6.57 11.44
C LYS A 149 10.41 5.99 10.98
N GLY A 150 11.23 5.51 11.91
CA GLY A 150 12.50 4.86 11.59
C GLY A 150 12.37 3.65 10.66
N TYR A 151 11.30 2.86 10.74
CA TYR A 151 11.05 1.75 9.80
C TYR A 151 10.71 2.27 8.40
N MET A 152 9.80 3.24 8.33
CA MET A 152 9.30 3.77 7.06
C MET A 152 10.39 4.55 6.31
N GLU A 153 11.20 5.36 7.00
CA GLU A 153 12.31 6.10 6.39
C GLU A 153 13.43 5.18 5.90
N LYS A 154 13.71 4.05 6.59
CA LYS A 154 14.65 3.04 6.10
C LYS A 154 14.23 2.42 4.76
N MET A 155 12.93 2.36 4.50
CA MET A 155 12.38 1.91 3.21
C MET A 155 12.21 3.05 2.20
N GLY A 156 12.55 4.29 2.55
CA GLY A 156 12.44 5.46 1.66
C GLY A 156 11.07 6.14 1.65
N TYR A 157 10.17 5.82 2.58
CA TYR A 157 8.86 6.47 2.66
C TYR A 157 8.97 7.85 3.31
N GLU A 158 8.35 8.83 2.65
CA GLU A 158 8.18 10.20 3.15
C GLU A 158 6.75 10.37 3.67
N ILE A 159 6.58 10.35 4.99
CA ILE A 159 5.28 10.55 5.65
C ILE A 159 5.38 11.80 6.52
N PRO A 160 4.57 12.85 6.26
CA PRO A 160 4.71 14.13 6.95
C PRO A 160 4.22 14.10 8.40
N GLU A 161 3.20 13.30 8.71
CA GLU A 161 2.59 13.23 10.04
C GLU A 161 2.25 11.78 10.41
N TYR A 162 2.84 11.29 11.50
CA TYR A 162 2.59 9.94 12.03
C TYR A 162 1.44 9.92 13.05
N GLY A 163 0.93 11.08 13.46
CA GLY A 163 -0.16 11.23 14.41
C GLY A 163 -1.55 10.82 13.90
N ILE A 164 -1.68 10.42 12.63
CA ILE A 164 -2.95 10.17 11.96
C ILE A 164 -3.52 8.80 12.34
N GLU A 165 -4.76 8.77 12.84
CA GLU A 165 -5.43 7.51 13.26
C GLU A 165 -5.65 6.54 12.09
N SER A 166 -5.88 7.06 10.89
CA SER A 166 -6.09 6.27 9.66
C SER A 166 -4.83 5.98 8.86
N LEU A 167 -3.64 6.29 9.41
CA LEU A 167 -2.35 6.03 8.77
C LEU A 167 -2.18 4.58 8.30
N PRO A 168 -2.51 3.53 9.10
CA PRO A 168 -2.35 2.16 8.64
C PRO A 168 -3.36 1.77 7.55
N MET A 169 -4.39 2.58 7.28
CA MET A 169 -5.30 2.44 6.14
C MET A 169 -4.92 3.34 4.96
N GLY A 170 -3.72 3.96 4.99
CA GLY A 170 -3.18 4.80 3.93
C GLY A 170 -3.54 6.29 4.04
N GLY A 171 -4.20 6.74 5.11
CA GLY A 171 -4.53 8.15 5.31
C GLY A 171 -3.29 8.99 5.61
N GLY A 172 -3.05 10.07 4.85
CA GLY A 172 -1.90 10.95 5.06
C GLY A 172 -0.57 10.45 4.48
N ILE A 173 -0.63 9.43 3.62
CA ILE A 173 0.52 8.89 2.87
C ILE A 173 0.13 8.92 1.40
N ASP A 174 1.00 9.48 0.55
CA ASP A 174 0.88 9.38 -0.90
C ASP A 174 2.21 8.88 -1.47
N VAL A 175 2.17 7.78 -2.21
CA VAL A 175 3.36 7.11 -2.77
C VAL A 175 3.22 6.87 -4.26
N THR A 176 4.37 6.76 -4.94
CA THR A 176 4.44 6.26 -6.32
C THR A 176 4.39 4.73 -6.29
N VAL A 177 4.02 4.10 -7.40
CA VAL A 177 4.07 2.62 -7.50
C VAL A 177 5.50 2.13 -7.28
N ALA A 178 6.50 2.82 -7.87
CA ALA A 178 7.90 2.45 -7.73
C ALA A 178 8.42 2.45 -6.27
N GLN A 179 7.99 3.42 -5.45
CA GLN A 179 8.34 3.46 -4.03
C GLN A 179 7.61 2.38 -3.21
N HIS A 180 6.42 1.97 -3.65
CA HIS A 180 5.58 1.02 -2.91
C HIS A 180 5.77 -0.45 -3.34
N THR A 181 6.58 -0.69 -4.37
CA THR A 181 6.93 -2.03 -4.89
C THR A 181 8.09 -2.62 -4.11
#